data_AF-A0A354GR86-F1
#
_entry.id   AF-A0A354GR86-F1
#
_cell.length_a   1.000
_cell.length_b   1.000
_cell.length_c   1.000
_cell.angle_alpha   90.00
_cell.angle_beta   90.00
_cell.angle_gamma   90.00
#
_symmetry.space_group_name_H-M   'P 1'
#
loop_
_entity.id
_entity.type
_entity.pdbx_description
1 polymer ?
#
loop_
_entity_poly.entity_id
_entity_poly.type
_entity_poly.pdbx_seq_one_letter_code
_entity_poly.pdbx_strand_id
1 'polypeptide(L)'
;MNDANQPAPISDLLRRTIAQAVESGRTNYKALQRETGVTRASIQRFVSGKQFLRLDIADALAAYFGLELGASGGRKANGKTKKG
;
A
#
# COMPACT_ATOMS: atom_id res chain seq x y z
N MET A 1 16.61 10.51 17.31
CA MET A 1 15.23 10.33 16.83
C MET A 1 15.15 10.88 15.41
N ASN A 2 15.40 10.06 14.41
CA ASN A 2 15.23 10.38 12.98
C ASN A 2 14.27 9.29 12.48
N ASP A 3 13.13 9.55 11.81
CA ASP A 3 13.03 9.86 10.39
C ASP A 3 11.55 10.19 10.05
N ALA A 4 11.03 11.33 10.50
CA ALA A 4 9.64 11.73 10.21
C ALA A 4 9.41 12.21 8.75
N ASN A 5 10.41 12.07 7.87
CA ASN A 5 10.40 12.59 6.51
C ASN A 5 10.75 11.55 5.43
N GLN A 6 10.72 10.25 5.75
CA GLN A 6 10.73 9.22 4.70
C GLN A 6 9.29 9.07 4.18
N PRO A 7 9.03 9.18 2.86
CA PRO A 7 7.73 8.80 2.33
C PRO A 7 7.48 7.35 2.75
N ALA A 8 6.43 7.13 3.54
CA ALA A 8 6.08 5.79 3.99
C ALA A 8 5.98 4.90 2.75
N PRO A 9 6.56 3.68 2.77
CA PRO A 9 6.47 2.79 1.62
C PRO A 9 4.99 2.61 1.26
N ILE A 10 4.66 2.46 -0.02
CA ILE A 10 3.27 2.39 -0.51
C ILE A 10 2.45 1.32 0.25
N SER A 11 3.13 0.27 0.72
CA SER A 11 2.58 -0.79 1.55
C SER A 11 2.09 -0.29 2.92
N ASP A 12 2.75 0.68 3.55
CA ASP A 12 2.37 1.23 4.85
C ASP A 12 1.14 2.12 4.74
N LEU A 13 1.05 2.94 3.69
CA LEU A 13 -0.16 3.71 3.41
C LEU A 13 -1.36 2.77 3.24
N LEU A 14 -1.23 1.76 2.36
CA LEU A 14 -2.31 0.82 2.10
C LEU A 14 -2.69 0.02 3.37
N ARG A 15 -1.71 -0.40 4.19
CA ARG A 15 -1.98 -1.07 5.49
C ARG A 15 -2.80 -0.18 6.42
N ARG A 16 -2.40 1.09 6.57
CA ARG A 16 -3.08 2.07 7.43
C ARG A 16 -4.50 2.33 6.93
N THR A 17 -4.70 2.54 5.63
CA THR A 17 -6.02 2.75 5.04
C THR A 17 -6.95 1.56 5.31
N ILE A 18 -6.47 0.33 5.10
CA ILE A 18 -7.27 -0.87 5.39
C ILE A 18 -7.61 -0.94 6.89
N ALA A 19 -6.62 -0.77 7.77
CA ALA A 19 -6.82 -0.85 9.21
C ALA A 19 -7.85 0.20 9.70
N GLN A 20 -7.70 1.46 9.29
CA GLN A 20 -8.60 2.54 9.65
C GLN A 20 -10.02 2.31 9.12
N ALA A 21 -10.18 1.85 7.88
CA ALA A 21 -11.50 1.60 7.31
C ALA A 21 -12.24 0.45 8.02
N VAL A 22 -11.51 -0.55 8.52
CA VAL A 22 -12.09 -1.64 9.33
C VAL A 22 -12.42 -1.16 10.73
N GLU A 23 -11.52 -0.42 11.38
CA GLU A 23 -11.73 0.13 12.73
C GLU A 23 -12.89 1.13 12.79
N SER A 24 -13.03 1.97 11.76
CA SER A 24 -14.13 2.93 11.65
C SER A 24 -15.46 2.29 11.24
N GLY A 25 -15.49 0.98 10.96
CA GLY A 25 -16.67 0.27 10.46
C GLY A 25 -17.08 0.63 9.02
N ARG A 26 -16.27 1.41 8.28
CA ARG A 26 -16.55 1.76 6.87
C ARG A 26 -16.54 0.53 5.96
N THR A 27 -15.71 -0.46 6.30
CA THR A 27 -15.67 -1.75 5.63
C THR A 27 -15.34 -2.85 6.64
N ASN A 28 -15.31 -4.10 6.19
CA ASN A 28 -14.81 -5.22 6.98
C ASN A 28 -14.08 -6.20 6.07
N TYR A 29 -13.28 -7.10 6.65
CA TYR A 29 -12.49 -8.05 5.86
C TYR A 29 -13.34 -8.94 4.92
N LYS A 30 -14.59 -9.26 5.30
CA LYS A 30 -15.49 -10.06 4.47
C LYS A 30 -15.96 -9.28 3.24
N ALA A 31 -16.28 -8.00 3.40
CA ALA A 31 -16.62 -7.10 2.31
C ALA A 31 -15.41 -6.93 1.37
N LEU A 32 -14.23 -6.64 1.91
CA LEU A 32 -13.00 -6.53 1.10
C LEU A 32 -12.75 -7.80 0.27
N GLN A 33 -12.91 -8.98 0.85
CA GLN A 33 -12.76 -10.23 0.09
C GLN A 33 -13.77 -10.35 -1.06
N ARG A 34 -15.02 -9.96 -0.83
CA ARG A 34 -16.06 -10.05 -1.85
C ARG A 34 -15.80 -9.09 -3.01
N GLU A 35 -15.40 -7.86 -2.71
CA GLU A 35 -15.25 -6.79 -3.70
C GLU A 35 -13.91 -6.89 -4.45
N THR A 36 -12.85 -7.35 -3.79
CA THR A 36 -11.49 -7.40 -4.38
C THR A 36 -11.03 -8.79 -4.78
N GLY A 37 -11.74 -9.86 -4.37
CA GLY A 37 -11.31 -11.24 -4.55
C GLY A 37 -10.15 -11.68 -3.64
N VAL A 38 -9.58 -10.77 -2.84
CA VAL A 38 -8.44 -11.05 -1.97
C VAL A 38 -8.91 -11.72 -0.68
N THR A 39 -8.33 -12.87 -0.33
CA THR A 39 -8.79 -13.62 0.85
C THR A 39 -8.62 -12.82 2.14
N ARG A 40 -9.57 -12.98 3.08
CA ARG A 40 -9.52 -12.36 4.41
C ARG A 40 -8.20 -12.61 5.13
N ALA A 41 -7.73 -13.86 5.09
CA ALA A 41 -6.47 -14.26 5.71
C ALA A 41 -5.29 -13.49 5.10
N SER A 42 -5.30 -13.28 3.79
CA SER A 42 -4.25 -12.51 3.11
C SER A 42 -4.27 -11.04 3.55
N ILE A 43 -5.45 -10.42 3.57
CA ILE A 43 -5.62 -9.03 4.00
C ILE A 43 -5.16 -8.87 5.46
N GLN A 44 -5.58 -9.75 6.37
CA GLN A 44 -5.19 -9.69 7.78
C GLN A 44 -3.67 -9.86 7.99
N ARG A 45 -3.03 -10.81 7.30
CA ARG A 45 -1.57 -10.99 7.37
C ARG A 45 -0.82 -9.78 6.82
N PHE A 46 -1.34 -9.14 5.78
CA PHE A 46 -0.75 -7.93 5.22
C PHE A 46 -0.86 -6.76 6.20
N VAL A 47 -2.07 -6.48 6.72
CA VAL A 47 -2.29 -5.42 7.71
C VAL A 47 -1.41 -5.61 8.95
N SER A 48 -1.24 -6.86 9.41
CA SER A 48 -0.48 -7.18 10.63
C SER A 48 1.05 -7.23 10.49
N GLY A 49 1.65 -6.88 9.35
CA GLY A 49 3.11 -6.97 9.22
C GLY A 49 3.63 -8.29 8.67
N LYS A 50 2.82 -9.35 8.71
CA LYS A 50 3.28 -10.74 8.56
C LYS A 50 3.54 -11.18 7.12
N GLN A 51 3.05 -10.44 6.13
CA GLN A 51 3.39 -10.71 4.73
C GLN A 51 3.45 -9.44 3.89
N PHE A 52 4.06 -9.59 2.72
CA PHE A 52 3.96 -8.64 1.61
C PHE A 52 2.87 -9.09 0.65
N LEU A 53 2.24 -8.14 -0.02
CA LEU A 53 1.31 -8.42 -1.12
C LEU A 53 2.05 -8.32 -2.44
N ARG A 54 1.64 -9.15 -3.39
CA ARG A 54 2.00 -8.98 -4.79
C ARG A 54 1.37 -7.69 -5.31
N LEU A 55 1.98 -7.09 -6.33
CA LEU A 55 1.58 -5.77 -6.84
C LEU A 55 0.15 -5.77 -7.39
N ASP A 56 -0.24 -6.82 -8.12
CA ASP A 56 -1.61 -7.05 -8.63
C ASP A 56 -2.67 -7.06 -7.51
N ILE A 57 -2.34 -7.70 -6.38
CA ILE A 57 -3.23 -7.75 -5.21
C ILE A 57 -3.30 -6.41 -4.50
N ALA A 58 -2.17 -5.72 -4.37
CA ALA A 58 -2.12 -4.38 -3.80
C ALA A 58 -2.95 -3.40 -4.64
N ASP A 59 -2.90 -3.53 -5.96
CA ASP A 59 -3.63 -2.67 -6.90
C ASP A 59 -5.14 -2.87 -6.81
N ALA A 60 -5.60 -4.13 -6.71
CA ALA A 60 -7.02 -4.43 -6.47
C ALA A 60 -7.55 -3.82 -5.16
N LEU A 61 -6.75 -3.87 -4.09
CA LEU A 61 -7.10 -3.23 -2.82
C LEU A 61 -7.07 -1.70 -2.93
N ALA A 62 -6.06 -1.14 -3.60
CA ALA A 62 -5.94 0.30 -3.81
C ALA A 62 -7.13 0.86 -4.61
N ALA A 63 -7.52 0.18 -5.69
CA ALA A 63 -8.68 0.53 -6.51
C ALA A 63 -9.98 0.56 -5.69
N TYR A 64 -10.19 -0.41 -4.78
CA TYR A 64 -11.35 -0.40 -3.88
C TYR A 64 -11.42 0.85 -2.99
N PHE A 65 -10.27 1.38 -2.57
CA PHE A 65 -10.19 2.61 -1.78
C PHE A 65 -10.08 3.89 -2.62
N GLY A 66 -10.09 3.79 -3.95
CA GLY A 66 -9.87 4.93 -4.85
C GLY A 66 -8.46 5.51 -4.76
N LEU A 67 -7.46 4.67 -4.45
CA LEU A 67 -6.05 5.04 -4.39
C LEU A 67 -5.35 4.63 -5.68
N GLU A 68 -4.45 5.49 -6.18
CA GLU A 68 -3.55 5.16 -7.28
C GLU A 68 -2.18 4.72 -6.76
N LEU A 69 -1.71 3.56 -7.22
CA LEU A 69 -0.35 3.10 -6.91
C LEU A 69 0.65 3.72 -7.89
N GLY A 70 1.35 4.76 -7.44
CA GLY A 70 2.47 5.32 -8.18
C GLY A 70 3.71 4.45 -8.06
N ALA A 71 4.32 4.07 -9.19
CA ALA A 71 5.67 3.52 -9.17
C ALA A 71 6.59 4.58 -8.55
N SER A 72 7.15 4.32 -7.37
CA SER A 72 8.22 5.13 -6.83
C SER A 72 9.46 4.88 -7.68
N GLY A 73 9.54 5.60 -8.81
CA GLY A 73 10.69 5.58 -9.71
C GLY A 73 11.94 5.75 -8.86
N GLY A 74 12.74 4.68 -8.77
CA GLY A 74 13.96 4.69 -8.00
C GLY A 74 14.76 5.94 -8.36
N ARG A 75 15.23 6.66 -7.34
CA ARG A 75 16.07 7.85 -7.47
C ARG A 75 17.18 7.58 -8.51
N LYS A 76 16.97 7.95 -9.77
CA LYS A 76 18.02 8.15 -10.76
C LYS A 76 18.44 9.60 -10.67
N ALA A 77 19.19 9.93 -9.62
CA ALA A 77 20.04 11.12 -9.63
C ALA A 77 21.24 10.83 -10.54
N ASN A 78 21.02 10.76 -11.86
CA ASN A 78 22.10 10.67 -12.84
C ASN A 78 22.52 12.10 -13.22
N GLY A 79 23.28 12.74 -12.34
CA GLY A 79 23.94 14.01 -12.63
C GLY A 79 25.10 13.79 -13.58
N LYS A 80 24.82 13.57 -14.87
CA LYS A 80 25.83 13.68 -15.93
C LYS A 80 26.04 15.17 -16.21
N THR A 81 26.93 15.81 -15.46
CA THR A 81 27.45 17.13 -15.83
C THR A 81 28.30 16.96 -17.10
N LYS A 82 27.76 17.46 -18.21
CA LYS A 82 28.48 17.70 -19.46
C LYS A 82 28.63 19.21 -19.63
N LYS A 83 29.82 19.62 -20.09
CA LYS A 83 30.28 20.94 -20.56
C LYS A 83 31.07 21.78 -19.55
N GLY A 84 32.22 22.20 -20.03
CA GLY A 84 33.29 22.98 -19.42
C GLY A 84 34.56 22.62 -20.17
#